data_AF-A0A176ZFF5-F1
#
_entry.id   AF-A0A176ZFF5-F1
#
_cell.length_a   1.000
_cell.length_b   1.000
_cell.length_c   1.000
_cell.angle_alpha   90.00
_cell.angle_beta   90.00
_cell.angle_gamma   90.00
#
_symmetry.space_group_name_H-M   'P 1'
#
loop_
_entity.id
_entity.type
_entity.pdbx_description
1 polymer ?
#
loop_
_entity_poly.entity_id
_entity_poly.type
_entity_poly.pdbx_seq_one_letter_code
_entity_poly.pdbx_strand_id
1 'polypeptide(L)'
;MPPSPPKVELRLSLVGTVSGADQSLAIFVDQTSKATLRLKVGEDYQGWRLRSVRGREATMARGELIETLNFPKPGEGAPVIGAAVAESAVRRGSSHTPEYD
;
A
#
# COMPACT_ATOMS: atom_id res chain seq x y z
N MET A 1 -30.57 -2.14 -22.45
CA MET A 1 -29.41 -1.70 -21.64
C MET A 1 -28.19 -2.44 -22.19
N PRO A 2 -27.09 -1.76 -22.54
CA PRO A 2 -25.85 -2.49 -22.84
C PRO A 2 -25.39 -3.22 -21.56
N PRO A 3 -24.83 -4.43 -21.66
CA PRO A 3 -24.32 -5.14 -20.49
C PRO A 3 -23.17 -4.33 -19.89
N SER A 4 -23.22 -4.12 -18.57
CA SER A 4 -22.10 -3.52 -17.84
C SER A 4 -20.83 -4.31 -18.16
N PRO A 5 -19.71 -3.65 -18.50
CA PRO A 5 -18.47 -4.37 -18.81
C PRO A 5 -18.08 -5.25 -17.62
N PRO A 6 -17.51 -6.45 -17.87
CA PRO A 6 -17.08 -7.33 -16.80
C PRO A 6 -16.10 -6.58 -15.91
N LYS A 7 -16.41 -6.52 -14.61
CA LYS A 7 -15.55 -5.89 -13.61
C LYS A 7 -14.30 -6.76 -13.47
N VAL A 8 -13.24 -6.44 -14.22
CA VAL A 8 -11.95 -7.10 -14.04
C VAL A 8 -11.43 -6.69 -12.67
N GLU A 9 -11.47 -7.60 -11.70
CA GLU A 9 -11.02 -7.32 -10.34
C GLU A 9 -9.49 -7.37 -10.27
N LEU A 10 -8.86 -6.29 -9.85
CA LEU A 10 -7.44 -6.27 -9.52
C LEU A 10 -7.25 -6.68 -8.06
N ARG A 11 -6.89 -7.95 -7.84
CA ARG A 11 -6.71 -8.52 -6.49
C ARG A 11 -5.32 -8.27 -5.92
N LEU A 12 -4.87 -7.02 -6.00
CA LEU A 12 -3.59 -6.59 -5.42
C LEU A 12 -3.84 -5.67 -4.22
N SER A 13 -3.09 -5.89 -3.15
CA SER A 13 -2.99 -4.95 -2.05
C SER A 13 -1.67 -4.20 -2.14
N LEU A 14 -1.69 -2.87 -2.15
CA LEU A 14 -0.47 -2.06 -2.08
C LEU A 14 0.09 -2.14 -0.65
N VAL A 15 1.32 -2.63 -0.50
CA VAL A 15 1.97 -2.80 0.82
C VAL A 15 3.21 -1.93 0.98
N GLY A 16 3.85 -1.53 -0.12
CA GLY A 16 4.92 -0.53 -0.08
C GLY A 16 5.05 0.26 -1.38
N THR A 17 5.63 1.45 -1.29
CA THR A 17 6.08 2.25 -2.44
C THR A 17 7.52 2.65 -2.21
N VAL A 18 8.31 2.65 -3.27
CA VAL A 18 9.69 3.11 -3.26
C VAL A 18 9.79 4.20 -4.31
N SER A 19 10.11 5.42 -3.88
CA SER A 19 10.29 6.57 -4.76
C SER A 19 11.75 6.98 -4.74
N GLY A 20 12.42 6.91 -5.88
CA GLY A 20 13.78 7.40 -6.11
C GLY A 20 13.80 8.49 -7.16
N ALA A 21 14.95 9.16 -7.31
CA ALA A 21 15.11 10.24 -8.29
C ALA A 21 14.96 9.76 -9.75
N ASP A 22 15.38 8.52 -10.02
CA ASP A 22 15.38 7.93 -11.37
C ASP A 22 14.23 6.94 -11.58
N GLN A 23 13.83 6.21 -10.53
CA GLN A 23 12.84 5.14 -10.64
C GLN A 23 11.87 5.12 -9.45
N SER A 24 10.61 4.81 -9.77
CA SER A 24 9.57 4.55 -8.78
C SER A 24 8.99 3.15 -8.98
N LEU A 25 8.71 2.49 -7.86
CA LEU A 25 8.33 1.09 -7.78
C LEU A 25 7.26 0.91 -6.71
N ALA A 26 6.30 0.03 -6.97
CA ALA A 26 5.29 -0.36 -6.00
C ALA A 26 5.43 -1.84 -5.65
N ILE A 27 5.27 -2.12 -4.36
CA ILE A 27 5.26 -3.46 -3.78
C ILE A 27 3.82 -3.82 -3.50
N PHE A 28 3.36 -4.89 -4.12
CA PHE A 28 2.02 -5.42 -3.98
C PHE A 28 2.05 -6.80 -3.35
N VAL A 29 0.96 -7.17 -2.70
CA VAL A 29 0.67 -8.56 -2.34
C VAL A 29 -0.56 -9.01 -3.12
N ASP A 30 -0.41 -10.10 -3.86
CA ASP A 30 -1.54 -10.78 -4.48
C ASP A 30 -2.43 -11.37 -3.38
N GLN A 31 -3.70 -10.95 -3.32
CA GLN A 31 -4.58 -11.37 -2.23
C GLN A 31 -5.00 -12.84 -2.35
N THR A 32 -4.88 -13.44 -3.53
CA THR A 32 -5.23 -14.83 -3.83
C THR A 32 -4.10 -15.77 -3.43
N SER A 33 -2.89 -15.54 -3.94
CA SER A 33 -1.72 -16.39 -3.74
C SER A 33 -0.84 -15.96 -2.57
N LYS A 34 -1.08 -14.79 -1.99
CA LYS A 34 -0.21 -14.14 -0.98
C LYS A 34 1.22 -13.90 -1.46
N ALA A 35 1.43 -13.91 -2.78
CA ALA A 35 2.72 -13.65 -3.39
C ALA A 35 3.06 -12.16 -3.33
N THR A 36 4.32 -11.84 -3.02
CA THR A 36 4.81 -10.47 -3.08
C THR A 36 5.27 -10.15 -4.50
N LEU A 37 4.79 -9.05 -5.04
CA LEU A 37 5.05 -8.59 -6.40
C LEU A 37 5.68 -7.21 -6.35
N ARG A 38 6.62 -6.97 -7.24
CA ARG A 38 7.38 -5.73 -7.29
C ARG A 38 7.33 -5.19 -8.72
N LEU A 39 6.49 -4.19 -8.95
CA LEU A 39 6.24 -3.63 -10.28
C LEU A 39 6.81 -2.21 -10.39
N LYS A 40 7.60 -1.96 -11.44
CA LYS A 40 8.10 -0.63 -11.80
C LYS A 40 7.09 0.06 -12.69
N VAL A 41 7.13 1.40 -12.74
CA VAL A 41 6.31 2.13 -13.71
C VAL A 41 6.64 1.62 -15.12
N GLY A 42 5.60 1.18 -15.84
CA GLY A 42 5.72 0.55 -17.16
C GLY A 42 5.59 -0.98 -17.16
N GLU A 43 5.87 -1.65 -16.04
CA GLU A 43 5.73 -3.11 -15.89
C GLU A 43 4.26 -3.52 -15.84
N ASP A 44 3.97 -4.73 -16.32
CA ASP A 44 2.64 -5.31 -16.31
C ASP A 44 2.51 -6.57 -15.45
N TYR A 45 1.31 -6.80 -14.94
CA TYR A 45 0.92 -7.96 -14.17
C TYR A 45 -0.48 -8.40 -14.57
N GLN A 46 -0.58 -9.58 -15.19
CA GLN A 46 -1.83 -10.14 -15.70
C GLN A 46 -2.58 -9.21 -16.68
N GLY A 47 -1.88 -8.27 -17.33
CA GLY A 47 -2.48 -7.25 -18.20
C GLY A 47 -2.77 -5.91 -17.51
N TRP A 48 -2.54 -5.78 -16.21
CA TRP A 48 -2.52 -4.50 -15.51
C TRP A 48 -1.11 -3.91 -15.52
N ARG A 49 -0.94 -2.76 -16.17
CA ARG A 49 0.32 -2.02 -16.20
C ARG A 49 0.36 -0.96 -15.11
N LEU A 50 1.47 -0.89 -14.38
CA LEU A 50 1.70 0.19 -13.42
C LEU A 50 1.98 1.50 -14.17
N ARG A 51 1.09 2.48 -14.00
CA ARG A 51 1.17 3.79 -14.67
C ARG A 51 1.91 4.83 -13.86
N SER A 52 1.68 4.84 -12.55
CA SER A 52 2.31 5.81 -11.66
C SER A 52 2.34 5.31 -10.22
N VAL A 53 3.34 5.76 -9.48
CA VAL A 53 3.47 5.59 -8.03
C VAL A 53 3.62 6.97 -7.43
N ARG A 54 2.75 7.32 -6.46
CA ARG A 54 2.73 8.64 -5.83
C ARG A 54 2.48 8.48 -4.34
N GLY A 55 3.52 8.75 -3.53
CA GLY A 55 3.41 8.69 -2.08
C GLY A 55 2.86 7.35 -1.61
N ARG A 56 1.61 7.36 -1.12
CA ARG A 56 0.90 6.21 -0.51
C ARG A 56 -0.04 5.47 -1.47
N GLU A 57 0.13 5.69 -2.77
CA GLU A 57 -0.80 5.26 -3.82
C GLU A 57 -0.07 4.78 -5.08
N ALA A 58 -0.67 3.82 -5.78
CA ALA A 58 -0.24 3.33 -7.08
C ALA A 58 -1.43 3.21 -8.05
N THR A 59 -1.22 3.62 -9.30
CA THR A 59 -2.25 3.60 -10.35
C THR A 59 -1.95 2.51 -11.37
N MET A 60 -2.90 1.58 -11.54
CA MET A 60 -2.83 0.44 -12.46
C MET A 60 -3.79 0.66 -13.62
N ALA A 61 -3.39 0.28 -14.82
CA ALA A 61 -4.23 0.41 -16.02
C ALA A 61 -4.29 -0.89 -16.83
N ARG A 62 -5.47 -1.24 -17.33
CA ARG A 62 -5.70 -2.36 -18.26
C ARG A 62 -6.63 -1.89 -19.37
N GLY A 63 -6.06 -1.53 -20.52
CA GLY A 63 -6.85 -0.92 -21.61
C GLY A 63 -7.46 0.40 -21.14
N GLU A 64 -8.79 0.49 -21.18
CA GLU A 64 -9.56 1.66 -20.70
C GLU A 64 -9.83 1.64 -19.19
N LEU A 65 -9.54 0.53 -18.50
CA LEU A 65 -9.74 0.41 -17.05
C LEU A 65 -8.57 1.05 -16.30
N ILE A 66 -8.89 1.91 -15.33
CA ILE A 66 -7.93 2.51 -14.40
C ILE A 66 -8.35 2.15 -12.98
N GLU A 67 -7.42 1.63 -12.20
CA GLU A 67 -7.64 1.34 -10.78
C GLU A 67 -6.53 1.94 -9.92
N THR A 68 -6.92 2.56 -8.83
CA THR A 68 -6.02 3.25 -7.91
C THR A 68 -5.98 2.51 -6.59
N LEU A 69 -4.81 1.94 -6.28
CA LEU A 69 -4.55 1.20 -5.06
C LEU A 69 -3.89 2.12 -4.04
N ASN A 70 -4.50 2.21 -2.86
CA ASN A 70 -3.97 2.94 -1.71
C ASN A 70 -3.55 1.95 -0.62
N PHE A 71 -2.70 2.41 0.30
CA PHE A 71 -2.38 1.59 1.46
C PHE A 71 -3.63 1.23 2.26
N PRO A 72 -3.75 -0.03 2.71
CA PRO A 72 -4.86 -0.42 3.57
C PRO A 72 -4.87 0.44 4.82
N LYS A 73 -6.07 0.91 5.20
CA LYS A 73 -6.24 1.64 6.46
C LYS A 73 -5.90 0.67 7.61
N PRO A 74 -5.11 1.09 8.61
CA PRO A 74 -4.91 0.27 9.80
C PRO A 74 -6.28 -0.02 10.44
N GLY A 75 -6.70 -1.29 10.41
CA GLY A 75 -8.00 -1.75 10.92
C GLY A 75 -8.98 -2.30 9.87
N GLU A 76 -8.73 -2.10 8.57
CA GLU A 76 -9.61 -2.59 7.50
C GLU A 76 -8.85 -3.62 6.65
N GLY A 77 -8.82 -4.87 7.14
CA GLY A 77 -8.58 -6.06 6.31
C GLY A 77 -7.19 -6.26 5.70
N ALA A 78 -6.20 -6.61 6.53
CA ALA A 78 -5.09 -7.46 6.08
C ALA A 78 -5.05 -8.70 6.99
N PRO A 79 -4.91 -9.92 6.47
CA PRO A 79 -4.50 -11.03 7.31
C PRO A 79 -3.13 -10.65 7.88
N VAL A 80 -3.07 -10.62 9.21
CA VAL A 80 -1.89 -10.33 10.01
C VAL A 80 -0.74 -11.27 9.64
N ILE A 81 0.09 -10.87 8.68
CA ILE A 81 1.45 -11.40 8.58
C ILE A 81 2.26 -10.60 9.59
N GLY A 82 2.48 -11.22 10.74
CA GLY A 82 2.98 -10.56 11.94
C GLY A 82 4.30 -9.81 11.73
N ALA A 83 4.30 -8.56 12.20
CA ALA A 83 5.48 -7.91 12.73
C ALA A 83 5.03 -7.12 13.96
N ALA A 84 5.12 -7.76 15.13
CA ALA A 84 5.48 -7.06 16.36
C ALA A 84 6.80 -6.30 16.09
N VAL A 85 7.01 -5.06 16.53
CA VAL A 85 6.97 -4.58 17.90
C VAL A 85 6.62 -3.10 17.86
N ALA A 86 5.49 -2.72 18.47
CA ALA A 86 5.27 -1.35 18.91
C ALA A 86 5.67 -1.27 20.39
N GLU A 87 6.99 -1.25 20.65
CA GLU A 87 7.54 -0.93 21.97
C GLU A 87 8.73 0.00 21.76
N SER A 88 8.46 1.27 21.46
CA SER A 88 9.41 2.33 21.78
C SER A 88 9.02 2.92 23.12
N ALA A 89 9.74 2.44 24.13
CA ALA A 89 9.69 2.91 25.50
C ALA A 89 9.85 4.44 25.57
N VAL A 90 8.91 5.11 26.24
CA VAL A 90 9.21 6.32 27.02
C VAL A 90 9.00 5.95 28.47
N ARG A 91 10.02 5.30 29.03
CA ARG A 91 10.24 5.26 30.47
C ARG A 91 11.40 6.20 30.75
N ARG A 92 11.14 7.15 31.64
CA ARG A 92 12.06 8.00 32.44
C ARG A 92 12.05 9.48 32.06
N GLY A 93 11.66 10.29 33.05
CA GLY A 93 11.91 11.73 33.07
C GLY A 93 10.97 12.49 33.99
N SER A 94 11.04 12.21 35.30
CA SER A 94 10.35 12.98 36.35
C SER A 94 10.84 14.43 36.43
N SER A 95 9.96 15.37 36.75
CA SER A 95 10.22 16.64 37.48
C SER A 95 8.83 17.20 37.86
N HIS A 96 8.25 16.85 39.01
CA HIS A 96 8.36 17.55 40.29
C HIS A 96 8.66 19.05 40.18
N THR A 97 7.61 19.87 40.29
CA THR A 97 7.71 21.29 40.66
C THR A 97 6.82 21.49 41.87
N PRO A 98 7.36 21.85 43.05
CA PRO A 98 6.56 22.45 44.11
C PRO A 98 6.48 23.96 43.85
N GLU A 99 5.28 24.48 43.59
CA GLU A 99 5.04 25.92 43.61
C GLU A 99 4.30 26.24 44.91
N TYR A 100 4.97 26.99 45.78
CA TYR A 100 4.41 27.66 46.95
C TYR A 100 3.96 29.05 46.48
N ASP A 101 2.72 29.43 46.76
CA ASP A 101 2.31 30.83 46.98
C ASP A 101 1.24 30.85 48.08
#